data_AF-N1QTD8-F1
#
_entry.id   AF-N1QTD8-F1
#
_cell.length_a   1.000
_cell.length_b   1.000
_cell.length_c   1.000
_cell.angle_alpha   90.00
_cell.angle_beta   90.00
_cell.angle_gamma   90.00
#
_symmetry.space_group_name_H-M   'P 1'
#
loop_
_entity.id
_entity.type
_entity.pdbx_description
1 polymer ?
#
loop_
_entity_poly.entity_id
_entity_poly.type
_entity_poly.pdbx_seq_one_letter_code
_entity_poly.pdbx_strand_id
1 'polypeptide(L)'
;MEVKKRAAAIATLCIMLLIMSVPSKQQVDAMFFCNCYQQCHHGCRHSVPWWLCNVDCAGNCDGVDKKDALAACIMVCSTDSICDPSAPTYTHGVADCIAECNKRWGNN
;
A
#
# COMPACT_ATOMS: atom_id res chain seq x y z
N MET A 1 37.52 28.04 3.19
CA MET A 1 36.14 27.67 3.63
C MET A 1 35.16 27.45 2.46
N GLU A 2 35.57 27.56 1.19
CA GLU A 2 34.64 27.46 0.05
C GLU A 2 34.31 26.03 -0.39
N VAL A 3 35.24 25.09 -0.24
CA VAL A 3 35.04 23.67 -0.62
C VAL A 3 33.95 23.01 0.23
N LYS A 4 33.88 23.36 1.52
CA LYS A 4 32.86 22.85 2.46
C LYS A 4 31.45 23.37 2.13
N LYS A 5 31.34 24.63 1.65
CA LYS A 5 30.08 25.20 1.16
C LYS A 5 29.60 24.53 -0.13
N ARG A 6 30.52 24.18 -1.03
CA ARG A 6 30.19 23.45 -2.28
C ARG A 6 29.68 22.04 -2.01
N ALA A 7 30.32 21.30 -1.10
CA ALA A 7 29.87 19.95 -0.74
C ALA A 7 28.46 19.95 -0.11
N ALA A 8 28.18 20.91 0.78
CA ALA A 8 26.86 21.07 1.39
C ALA A 8 25.77 21.41 0.35
N ALA A 9 26.08 22.29 -0.60
CA ALA A 9 25.17 22.67 -1.69
C ALA A 9 24.90 21.51 -2.68
N ILE A 10 25.90 20.69 -2.98
CA ILE A 10 25.73 19.52 -3.85
C ILE A 10 24.87 18.45 -3.16
N ALA A 11 25.10 18.19 -1.87
CA ALA A 11 24.28 17.26 -1.10
C ALA A 11 22.81 17.69 -1.02
N THR A 12 22.54 19.00 -0.86
CA THR A 12 21.16 19.52 -0.86
C THR A 12 20.49 19.40 -2.22
N LEU A 13 21.21 19.66 -3.32
CA LEU A 13 20.70 19.47 -4.69
C LEU A 13 20.36 18.00 -4.98
N CYS A 14 21.20 17.05 -4.55
CA CYS A 14 20.92 15.63 -4.70
C CYS A 14 19.67 15.18 -3.93
N ILE A 15 19.48 15.66 -2.70
CA ILE A 15 18.29 15.34 -1.89
C ILE A 15 17.02 15.93 -2.53
N MET A 16 17.07 17.17 -3.02
CA MET A 16 15.93 17.80 -3.71
C MET A 16 15.53 17.05 -4.99
N LEU A 17 16.52 16.55 -5.76
CA LEU A 17 16.27 15.74 -6.96
C LEU A 17 15.64 14.38 -6.62
N LEU A 18 16.01 13.77 -5.49
CA LEU A 18 15.41 12.52 -5.01
C LEU A 18 13.94 12.69 -4.62
N ILE A 19 13.57 13.84 -4.05
CA ILE A 19 12.17 14.13 -3.67
C ILE A 19 11.29 14.35 -4.92
N MET A 20 11.86 14.97 -5.97
CA MET A 20 11.17 15.23 -7.24
C MET A 20 11.07 14.01 -8.17
N SER A 21 11.81 12.94 -7.88
CA SER A 21 11.86 11.74 -8.72
C SER A 21 10.87 10.64 -8.30
N VAL A 22 10.11 10.83 -7.21
CA VAL A 22 8.91 10.03 -6.98
C VAL A 22 7.87 10.47 -8.03
N PRO A 23 7.50 9.61 -8.99
CA PRO A 23 6.54 9.96 -10.01
C PRO A 23 5.24 10.39 -9.33
N SER A 24 4.80 11.62 -9.57
CA SER A 24 3.55 12.15 -9.03
C SER A 24 2.36 11.21 -9.31
N LYS A 25 2.45 10.46 -10.42
CA LYS A 25 1.49 9.40 -10.77
C LYS A 25 1.40 8.27 -9.75
N GLN A 26 2.52 7.74 -9.24
CA GLN A 26 2.51 6.69 -8.22
C GLN A 26 1.88 7.17 -6.91
N GLN A 27 2.06 8.44 -6.54
CA GLN A 27 1.41 9.01 -5.35
C GLN A 27 -0.10 9.16 -5.55
N VAL A 28 -0.54 9.57 -6.74
CA VAL A 28 -1.98 9.71 -7.07
C VAL A 28 -2.66 8.33 -7.12
N ASP A 29 -2.01 7.33 -7.70
CA ASP A 29 -2.54 5.96 -7.77
C ASP A 29 -2.65 5.33 -6.38
N ALA A 30 -1.65 5.51 -5.51
CA ALA A 30 -1.70 5.08 -4.12
C ALA A 30 -2.81 5.80 -3.31
N MET A 31 -3.01 7.10 -3.55
CA MET A 31 -4.08 7.86 -2.90
C MET A 31 -5.47 7.40 -3.35
N PHE A 32 -5.64 7.08 -4.64
CA PHE A 32 -6.89 6.52 -5.17
C PHE A 32 -7.18 5.14 -4.59
N PHE A 33 -6.17 4.25 -4.57
CA PHE A 33 -6.25 2.95 -3.93
C PHE A 33 -6.69 3.07 -2.48
N CYS A 34 -6.03 3.93 -1.69
CA CYS A 34 -6.35 4.08 -0.28
C CYS A 34 -7.75 4.62 -0.01
N ASN A 35 -8.23 5.57 -0.81
CA ASN A 35 -9.59 6.07 -0.67
C ASN A 35 -10.63 4.97 -0.96
N CYS A 36 -10.44 4.20 -2.04
CA CYS A 36 -11.29 3.06 -2.34
C CYS A 36 -11.24 2.00 -1.22
N TYR A 37 -10.03 1.65 -0.79
CA TYR A 37 -9.79 0.63 0.22
C TYR A 37 -10.45 1.00 1.55
N GLN A 38 -10.27 2.23 2.04
CA GLN A 38 -10.88 2.69 3.29
C GLN A 38 -12.40 2.66 3.25
N GLN A 39 -13.02 3.10 2.14
CA GLN A 39 -14.47 3.06 1.98
C GLN A 39 -15.00 1.62 2.01
N CYS A 40 -14.33 0.72 1.28
CA CYS A 40 -14.68 -0.70 1.27
C CYS A 40 -14.49 -1.34 2.65
N HIS A 41 -13.33 -1.15 3.27
CA HIS A 41 -12.98 -1.75 4.56
C HIS A 41 -13.92 -1.27 5.68
N HIS A 42 -14.26 0.02 5.69
CA HIS A 42 -15.24 0.55 6.64
C HIS A 42 -16.62 -0.11 6.50
N GLY A 43 -17.00 -0.47 5.26
CA GLY A 43 -18.23 -1.18 4.95
C GLY A 43 -18.23 -2.66 5.38
N CYS A 44 -17.11 -3.37 5.24
CA CYS A 44 -17.06 -4.82 5.52
C CYS A 44 -16.56 -5.21 6.92
N ARG A 45 -15.79 -4.36 7.62
CA ARG A 45 -15.07 -4.74 8.86
C ARG A 45 -15.96 -5.25 10.01
N HIS A 46 -17.26 -4.93 10.01
CA HIS A 46 -18.20 -5.38 11.03
C HIS A 46 -19.03 -6.61 10.61
N SER A 47 -18.98 -6.98 9.32
CA SER A 47 -19.84 -8.00 8.72
C SER A 47 -19.08 -9.28 8.38
N VAL A 48 -17.77 -9.19 8.17
CA VAL A 48 -16.90 -10.33 7.85
C VAL A 48 -15.63 -10.28 8.68
N PRO A 49 -14.92 -11.43 8.85
CA PRO A 49 -13.59 -11.44 9.43
C PRO A 49 -12.64 -10.45 8.75
N TRP A 50 -11.78 -9.81 9.54
CA TRP A 50 -10.83 -8.80 9.06
C TRP A 50 -10.04 -9.22 7.81
N TRP A 51 -9.48 -10.42 7.80
CA TRP A 51 -8.66 -10.91 6.70
C TRP A 51 -9.44 -11.05 5.39
N LEU A 52 -10.73 -11.42 5.45
CA LEU A 52 -11.60 -11.48 4.27
C LEU A 52 -11.93 -10.08 3.75
N CYS A 53 -12.23 -9.15 4.65
CA CYS A 53 -12.49 -7.76 4.31
C CYS A 53 -11.28 -7.13 3.59
N ASN A 54 -10.07 -7.40 4.07
CA ASN A 54 -8.83 -6.96 3.43
C ASN A 54 -8.64 -7.52 2.02
N VAL A 55 -8.86 -8.83 1.85
CA VAL A 55 -8.74 -9.49 0.54
C VAL A 55 -9.77 -8.92 -0.44
N ASP A 56 -11.03 -8.81 -0.03
CA ASP A 56 -12.09 -8.27 -0.91
C ASP A 56 -11.81 -6.82 -1.33
N CYS A 57 -11.36 -5.99 -0.40
CA CYS A 57 -11.12 -4.57 -0.69
C CYS A 57 -9.84 -4.32 -1.47
N ALA A 58 -8.75 -5.05 -1.21
CA ALA A 58 -7.50 -4.87 -1.94
C ALA A 58 -7.66 -5.19 -3.43
N GLY A 59 -8.29 -6.33 -3.77
CA GLY A 59 -8.44 -6.73 -5.18
C GLY A 59 -9.52 -5.97 -5.96
N ASN A 60 -10.50 -5.36 -5.29
CA ASN A 60 -11.53 -4.54 -5.95
C ASN A 60 -11.07 -3.08 -6.18
N CYS A 61 -10.08 -2.61 -5.42
CA CYS A 61 -9.58 -1.25 -5.48
C CYS A 61 -8.30 -1.08 -6.31
N ASP A 62 -7.56 -2.15 -6.53
CA ASP A 62 -6.37 -2.16 -7.39
C ASP A 62 -6.80 -2.42 -8.83
N GLY A 63 -7.02 -1.33 -9.56
CA GLY A 63 -7.55 -1.39 -10.91
C GLY A 63 -6.58 -2.08 -11.88
N VAL A 64 -7.15 -2.97 -12.70
CA VAL A 64 -6.74 -3.35 -14.06
C VAL A 64 -5.89 -4.63 -14.22
N ASP A 65 -5.03 -5.06 -13.29
CA ASP A 65 -4.22 -6.29 -13.47
C ASP A 65 -4.22 -7.25 -12.27
N LYS A 66 -4.39 -8.56 -12.52
CA LYS A 66 -4.42 -9.59 -11.46
C LYS A 66 -3.13 -9.68 -10.64
N LYS A 67 -1.98 -9.41 -11.28
CA LYS A 67 -0.68 -9.39 -10.59
C LYS A 67 -0.56 -8.21 -9.64
N ASP A 68 -1.13 -7.08 -10.02
CA ASP A 68 -1.17 -5.88 -9.20
C ASP A 68 -2.13 -6.12 -8.02
N ALA A 69 -3.32 -6.68 -8.28
CA ALA A 69 -4.26 -7.09 -7.23
C ALA A 69 -3.65 -8.08 -6.19
N LEU A 70 -2.85 -9.05 -6.63
CA LEU A 70 -2.14 -9.96 -5.72
C LEU A 70 -1.12 -9.20 -4.86
N ALA A 71 -0.31 -8.33 -5.48
CA ALA A 71 0.69 -7.55 -4.77
C ALA A 71 0.05 -6.60 -3.75
N ALA A 72 -1.01 -5.88 -4.14
CA ALA A 72 -1.75 -4.99 -3.26
C ALA A 72 -2.38 -5.74 -2.08
N CYS A 73 -2.97 -6.93 -2.28
CA CYS A 73 -3.51 -7.69 -1.16
C CYS A 73 -2.45 -8.23 -0.22
N ILE A 74 -1.35 -8.77 -0.75
CA ILE A 74 -0.24 -9.20 0.12
C ILE A 74 0.27 -8.01 0.93
N MET A 75 0.38 -6.83 0.32
CA MET A 75 0.75 -5.60 1.01
C MET A 75 -0.23 -5.33 2.16
N VAL A 76 -1.53 -5.24 1.88
CA VAL A 76 -2.59 -5.00 2.86
C VAL A 76 -2.62 -6.05 3.98
N CYS A 77 -2.40 -7.32 3.67
CA CYS A 77 -2.35 -8.39 4.66
C CYS A 77 -1.08 -8.32 5.54
N SER A 78 0.02 -7.76 5.02
CA SER A 78 1.33 -7.74 5.69
C SER A 78 1.60 -6.45 6.47
N THR A 79 0.88 -5.38 6.15
CA THR A 79 1.01 -4.09 6.83
C THR A 79 -0.24 -3.82 7.65
N ASP A 80 -0.06 -3.43 8.92
CA ASP A 80 -1.17 -3.00 9.76
C ASP A 80 -1.84 -1.72 9.24
N SER A 81 -1.17 -0.97 8.34
CA SER A 81 -1.72 0.22 7.69
C SER A 81 -0.89 0.69 6.50
N ILE A 82 -1.40 0.51 5.28
CA ILE A 82 -0.98 1.31 4.11
C ILE A 82 -1.85 2.57 3.99
N CYS A 83 -3.12 2.44 4.39
CA CYS A 83 -4.16 3.43 4.09
C CYS A 83 -4.87 3.99 5.32
N ASP A 84 -4.67 3.46 6.53
CA ASP A 84 -5.26 4.00 7.76
C ASP A 84 -4.37 3.74 8.98
N PRO A 85 -3.55 4.71 9.40
CA PRO A 85 -2.62 4.56 10.53
C PRO A 85 -3.30 4.19 11.87
N SER A 86 -4.62 4.30 11.94
CA SER A 86 -5.45 4.01 13.11
C SER A 86 -5.96 2.57 13.14
N ALA A 87 -5.70 1.79 12.09
CA ALA A 87 -6.14 0.41 12.02
C ALA A 87 -5.48 -0.42 13.14
N PRO A 88 -6.23 -1.33 13.78
CA PRO A 88 -5.67 -2.22 14.79
C PRO A 88 -4.49 -3.02 14.22
N THR A 89 -3.47 -3.29 15.03
CA THR A 89 -2.43 -4.25 14.68
C THR A 89 -3.04 -5.66 14.70
N TYR A 90 -3.11 -6.32 13.55
CA TYR A 90 -3.69 -7.66 13.46
C TYR A 90 -2.56 -8.68 13.39
N THR A 91 -2.11 -9.17 14.54
CA THR A 91 -1.04 -10.18 14.62
C THR A 91 -1.53 -11.60 14.34
N HIS A 92 -2.85 -11.83 14.34
CA HIS A 92 -3.48 -13.12 14.07
C HIS A 92 -4.17 -13.09 12.70
N GLY A 93 -3.93 -14.11 11.88
CA GLY A 93 -4.60 -14.28 10.58
C GLY A 93 -3.88 -13.65 9.38
N VAL A 94 -2.68 -13.08 9.55
CA VAL A 94 -1.85 -12.59 8.42
C VAL A 94 -1.51 -13.72 7.44
N ALA A 95 -1.11 -14.88 7.96
CA ALA A 95 -0.80 -16.04 7.12
C ALA A 95 -2.04 -16.53 6.34
N ASP A 96 -3.22 -16.52 6.98
CA ASP A 96 -4.49 -16.89 6.35
C ASP A 96 -4.90 -15.85 5.29
N CYS A 97 -4.71 -14.57 5.58
CA CYS A 97 -4.93 -13.45 4.66
C CYS A 97 -4.06 -13.60 3.40
N ILE A 98 -2.76 -13.81 3.57
CA ILE A 98 -1.82 -14.02 2.46
C ILE A 98 -2.16 -15.30 1.68
N ALA A 99 -2.48 -16.39 2.37
CA ALA A 99 -2.90 -17.63 1.71
C ALA A 99 -4.15 -17.42 0.86
N GLU A 100 -5.11 -16.63 1.34
CA GLU A 100 -6.32 -16.31 0.60
C GLU A 100 -6.05 -15.37 -0.59
N CYS A 101 -5.18 -14.36 -0.46
CA CYS A 101 -4.74 -13.55 -1.60
C CYS A 101 -4.18 -14.45 -2.72
N ASN A 102 -3.30 -15.38 -2.36
CA ASN A 102 -2.67 -16.31 -3.31
C ASN A 102 -3.69 -17.23 -3.99
N LYS A 103 -4.68 -17.74 -3.26
CA LYS A 103 -5.76 -18.55 -3.86
C LYS A 103 -6.57 -17.77 -4.88
N ARG A 104 -6.90 -16.51 -4.58
CA ARG A 104 -7.82 -15.70 -5.39
C ARG A 104 -7.18 -15.07 -6.61
N TRP A 105 -5.92 -14.63 -6.53
CA TRP A 105 -5.25 -13.96 -7.65
C TRP A 105 -3.89 -14.55 -8.04
N GLY A 106 -3.39 -15.57 -7.35
CA GLY A 106 -2.12 -16.23 -7.66
C GLY A 106 -2.17 -17.27 -8.79
N ASN A 107 -3.36 -17.78 -9.13
CA ASN A 107 -3.52 -18.69 -10.26
C ASN A 107 -3.69 -17.90 -11.57
N ASN A 108 -2.63 -17.90 -12.38
CA ASN A 108 -2.58 -17.31 -13.71
C ASN A 108 -2.15 -18.36 -14.74
#